data_AF-A0AA47EPJ6-F1
#
_entry.id   AF-A0AA47EPJ6-F1
#
_cell.length_a   1.000
_cell.length_b   1.000
_cell.length_c   1.000
_cell.angle_alpha   90.00
_cell.angle_beta   90.00
_cell.angle_gamma   90.00
#
_symmetry.space_group_name_H-M   'P 1'
#
loop_
_entity.id
_entity.type
_entity.pdbx_description
1 polymer ?
#
loop_
_entity_poly.entity_id
_entity_poly.type
_entity_poly.pdbx_seq_one_letter_code
_entity_poly.pdbx_strand_id
1 'polypeptide(L)' 'MRYYTIDLQQIKNITELMLTSENLIEITLRNNKKRRLSLKGYSNNDKELISNQFKVINSNLKIQPS' A
#
# COMPACT_ATOMS: atom_id res chain seq x y z
N MET A 1 11.64 -10.03 15.87
CA MET A 1 11.30 -9.43 14.55
C MET A 1 11.21 -7.93 14.71
N ARG A 2 11.83 -7.13 13.82
CA ARG A 2 11.64 -5.66 13.80
C ARG A 2 10.54 -5.35 12.79
N TYR A 3 9.43 -4.82 13.24
CA TYR A 3 8.35 -4.35 12.38
C TYR A 3 8.70 -2.98 11.82
N TYR A 4 8.36 -2.74 10.57
CA TYR A 4 8.48 -1.42 9.96
C TYR A 4 7.13 -0.71 10.06
N THR A 5 7.06 0.32 10.88
CA THR A 5 5.85 1.13 11.05
C THR A 5 5.89 2.35 10.13
N ILE A 6 4.77 2.65 9.50
CA ILE A 6 4.57 3.87 8.71
C ILE A 6 3.39 4.62 9.34
N ASP A 7 3.62 5.88 9.73
CA ASP A 7 2.54 6.77 10.12
C ASP A 7 1.74 7.18 8.87
N LEU A 8 0.40 7.11 8.96
CA LEU A 8 -0.49 7.48 7.87
C LEU A 8 -0.25 8.92 7.39
N GLN A 9 0.12 9.86 8.27
CA GLN A 9 0.43 11.24 7.91
C GLN A 9 1.65 11.37 6.99
N GLN A 10 2.56 10.39 7.03
CA GLN A 10 3.74 10.36 6.17
C GLN A 10 3.43 9.83 4.78
N ILE A 11 2.26 9.24 4.55
CA ILE A 11 1.88 8.68 3.25
C ILE A 11 1.37 9.80 2.35
N LYS A 12 1.91 9.85 1.13
CA LYS A 12 1.49 10.75 0.06
C LYS A 12 0.46 10.07 -0.85
N ASN A 13 0.75 8.83 -1.26
CA ASN A 13 -0.20 8.00 -2.01
C ASN A 13 0.12 6.51 -1.81
N ILE A 14 -0.83 5.68 -2.20
CA ILE A 14 -0.68 4.23 -2.33
C ILE A 14 -1.12 3.82 -3.73
N THR A 15 -0.35 2.98 -4.39
CA THR A 15 -0.63 2.48 -5.76
C THR A 15 -0.42 0.98 -5.80
N GLU A 16 -1.33 0.25 -6.44
CA GLU A 16 -1.17 -1.17 -6.72
C GLU A 16 -0.58 -1.35 -8.11
N LEU A 17 0.51 -2.11 -8.21
CA LEU A 17 1.17 -2.47 -9.46
C LEU A 17 0.86 -3.94 -9.77
N MET A 18 0.11 -4.15 -10.85
CA MET A 18 -0.20 -5.49 -11.37
C MET A 18 1.00 -5.98 -12.20
N LEU A 19 1.91 -6.74 -11.59
CA LEU A 19 2.88 -7.53 -12.36
C LEU A 19 2.30 -8.94 -12.57
N THR A 20 2.59 -9.53 -13.73
CA THR A 20 2.02 -10.79 -14.23
C THR A 20 2.07 -11.99 -13.27
N SER A 21 2.87 -11.94 -12.20
CA SER A 21 2.92 -12.96 -11.14
C SER A 21 2.94 -12.40 -9.71
N GLU A 22 3.05 -11.08 -9.53
CA GLU A 22 3.28 -10.44 -8.24
C GLU A 22 2.52 -9.12 -8.17
N ASN A 23 1.36 -9.11 -7.50
CA ASN A 23 0.74 -7.85 -7.11
C ASN A 23 1.67 -7.17 -6.09
N LEU A 24 1.98 -5.89 -6.33
CA LEU A 24 2.79 -5.07 -5.44
C LEU A 24 1.96 -3.89 -4.95
N ILE A 25 1.98 -3.64 -3.65
CA ILE A 25 1.49 -2.39 -3.07
C ILE A 25 2.69 -1.45 -2.91
N GLU A 26 2.70 -0.34 -3.64
CA GLU A 26 3.68 0.73 -3.51
C GLU A 26 3.09 1.86 -2.65
N ILE A 27 3.74 2.16 -1.53
CA ILE A 27 3.42 3.27 -0.63
C ILE A 27 4.47 4.36 -0.88
N THR A 28 4.04 5.50 -1.42
CA THR A 28 4.91 6.67 -1.58
C THR A 28 4.73 7.57 -0.37
N LEU A 29 5.82 7.90 0.30
CA LEU A 29 5.83 8.83 1.44
C LEU A 29 5.93 10.28 0.96
N ARG A 30 5.60 11.24 1.83
CA ARG A 30 5.68 12.69 1.55
C ARG A 30 7.11 13.15 1.21
N ASN A 31 8.13 12.46 1.72
CA ASN A 31 9.54 12.67 1.35
C ASN A 31 9.95 11.95 0.04
N ASN A 32 8.99 11.48 -0.75
CA ASN A 32 9.16 10.73 -2.00
C ASN A 32 9.88 9.37 -1.86
N LYS A 33 10.20 8.90 -0.65
CA LYS A 33 10.65 7.51 -0.45
C LYS A 33 9.50 6.56 -0.75
N LYS A 34 9.82 5.45 -1.41
CA LYS A 34 8.86 4.40 -1.76
C LYS A 34 9.10 3.16 -0.90
N ARG A 35 8.01 2.57 -0.43
CA ARG A 35 8.00 1.25 0.22
C ARG A 35 7.14 0.32 -0.58
N ARG A 36 7.61 -0.92 -0.78
CA ARG A 36 6.92 -1.92 -1.60
C ARG A 36 6.62 -3.13 -0.75
N LEU A 37 5.38 -3.59 -0.82
CA LEU A 37 4.91 -4.84 -0.23
C LEU A 37 4.57 -5.79 -1.38
N SER A 38 5.32 -6.89 -1.47
CA SER A 38 5.00 -7.98 -2.41
C SER A 38 3.91 -8.85 -1.82
N LEU A 39 2.90 -9.15 -2.64
CA LEU A 39 1.84 -10.10 -2.30
C LEU A 39 2.13 -11.51 -2.86
N LYS A 40 3.40 -11.80 -3.16
CA LYS A 40 3.84 -13.14 -3.53
C LYS A 40 3.56 -14.13 -2.39
N GLY A 41 3.04 -15.30 -2.73
CA GLY A 41 2.75 -16.37 -1.77
C GLY A 41 1.38 -16.24 -1.08
N TYR A 42 0.68 -15.11 -1.24
CA TYR A 42 -0.72 -14.98 -0.81
C TYR A 42 -1.66 -15.65 -1.82
N SER A 43 -2.79 -16.16 -1.33
CA SER A 43 -3.87 -16.65 -2.20
C SER A 43 -4.49 -15.50 -2.99
N ASN A 44 -5.23 -15.80 -4.07
CA ASN A 44 -5.91 -14.75 -4.84
C ASN A 44 -6.95 -13.99 -4.01
N ASN A 45 -7.67 -14.68 -3.13
CA ASN A 45 -8.64 -14.06 -2.22
C ASN A 45 -7.94 -13.11 -1.23
N ASP A 46 -6.80 -13.53 -0.67
CA ASP A 46 -6.03 -12.67 0.24
C ASP A 46 -5.47 -11.45 -0.47
N LYS A 47 -4.96 -11.61 -1.71
CA LYS A 47 -4.51 -10.49 -2.53
C LYS A 47 -5.64 -9.48 -2.73
N GLU A 48 -6.82 -9.94 -3.10
CA GLU A 48 -7.99 -9.07 -3.30
C GLU A 48 -8.37 -8.32 -2.00
N LEU A 49 -8.43 -9.03 -0.87
CA LEU A 49 -8.71 -8.43 0.44
C LEU A 49 -7.67 -7.36 0.80
N ILE A 50 -6.38 -7.67 0.67
CA ILE A 50 -5.29 -6.73 0.95
C ILE A 50 -5.38 -5.50 0.05
N SER A 51 -5.58 -5.70 -1.26
CA SER A 51 -5.70 -4.60 -2.22
C SER A 51 -6.90 -3.71 -1.92
N ASN A 52 -8.04 -4.27 -1.52
CA ASN A 52 -9.22 -3.51 -1.12
C ASN A 52 -8.97 -2.68 0.15
N GLN A 53 -8.27 -3.25 1.15
CA GLN A 53 -7.89 -2.49 2.36
C GLN A 53 -6.99 -1.30 2.03
N PHE A 54 -5.97 -1.49 1.19
CA PHE A 54 -5.07 -0.41 0.78
C PHE A 54 -5.77 0.66 -0.08
N LYS A 55 -6.78 0.29 -0.88
CA LYS A 55 -7.63 1.26 -1.59
C LYS A 55 -8.43 2.13 -0.61
N VAL A 56 -9.03 1.53 0.42
CA VAL A 56 -9.78 2.28 1.47
C VAL A 56 -8.85 3.27 2.19
N ILE A 57 -7.67 2.81 2.60
CA ILE A 57 -6.66 3.68 3.25
C ILE A 57 -6.29 4.84 2.33
N ASN A 58 -5.97 4.56 1.06
CA ASN A 58 -5.59 5.58 0.08
C ASN A 58 -6.69 6.63 -0.16
N SER A 59 -7.95 6.21 -0.19
CA SER A 59 -9.10 7.12 -0.31
C SER A 59 -9.23 8.01 0.91
N ASN A 60 -9.10 7.47 2.12
CA ASN A 60 -9.18 8.23 3.37
C ASN A 60 -8.06 9.27 3.50
N LEU A 61 -6.86 8.97 2.99
CA LEU A 61 -5.74 9.92 2.96
C LEU A 61 -6.03 11.15 2.08
N LYS A 62 -6.80 11.00 1.00
CA LYS A 62 -7.16 12.11 0.10
C LYS A 62 -8.23 13.03 0.65
N ILE A 63 -8.97 12.59 1.65
CA ILE A 63 -10.07 13.35 2.28
C ILE A 63 -9.53 14.26 3.40
N GLN A 64 -8.34 13.97 3.95
CA GLN A 64 -7.76 14.79 5.00
C GLN A 64 -7.32 16.15 4.44
N PRO A 65 -7.75 17.28 5.06
CA PRO A 65 -7.29 18.61 4.66
C PRO A 65 -5.78 18.73 4.87
N SER A 66 -5.11 19.32 3.87
CA SER A 66 -3.66 19.52 3.78
C SER A 66 -3.12 20.49 4.82
#